data_AF-A0A960ET50-F1
#
_entry.id   AF-A0A960ET50-F1
#
_cell.length_a   1.000
_cell.length_b   1.000
_cell.length_c   1.000
_cell.angle_alpha   90.00
_cell.angle_beta   90.00
_cell.angle_gamma   90.00
#
_symmetry.space_group_name_H-M   'P 1'
#
loop_
_entity.id
_entity.type
_entity.pdbx_description
1 polymer ?
#
loop_
_entity_poly.entity_id
_entity_poly.type
_entity_poly.pdbx_seq_one_letter_code
_entity_poly.pdbx_strand_id
1 'polypeptide(L)'
;MEANVETTTGGSGELDPGLDRGAGNDVPSHDRSGTSTAIRRLGERIWNVEKVLAAPVIGPWRHIQARRRAVAARPVPPKPSTHSILQSWGEVPVAADEAALDPLRRAFGASIVETRRSVDAVIECRHLGDAVELIVEGCTYLLDENAVVEQILPWLTHRTLTAEPGWPHLHAATVLTQDGAVLVTGPSGSGKSTFGLALDRFGGIVNDEVVAVTGHRVIASPRPVSMRRPGLLSLRSLHPPTATVPVDATPLLFVVLDRVDEDDEQQRVIEITPLRPAQSVMACLENSFDVTTDPTGCLFAFASFANHVPALAIRYGDSREAAAALMEATAPAPVGGEPLRVPPSLPGPHPHRPADVVSVVVAEEAVLYRLTDRSIAHLNPSATQVWRNLDGTKRPEETDLGLIEDLTKLGFVAGEA
;
A
#
# COMPACT_ATOMS: atom_id res chain seq x y z
N MET A 1 -1.32 8.37 37.63
CA MET A 1 -2.30 8.28 36.54
C MET A 1 -1.46 8.17 35.29
N GLU A 2 -1.14 6.95 34.88
CA GLU A 2 -0.10 6.67 33.88
C GLU A 2 -0.65 6.92 32.48
N ALA A 3 0.02 7.78 31.71
CA ALA A 3 -0.27 8.02 30.31
C ALA A 3 0.52 7.01 29.46
N ASN A 4 -0.19 6.15 28.72
CA ASN A 4 0.43 5.28 27.73
C ASN A 4 0.77 6.10 26.48
N VAL A 5 2.06 6.23 26.20
CA VAL A 5 2.61 6.77 24.95
C VAL A 5 3.22 5.59 24.19
N GLU A 6 2.61 5.21 23.06
CA GLU A 6 3.14 4.17 22.18
C GLU A 6 4.12 4.81 21.18
N THR A 7 5.39 4.43 21.26
CA THR A 7 6.45 4.87 20.35
C THR A 7 6.88 3.73 19.43
N THR A 8 6.84 3.95 18.12
CA THR A 8 7.44 3.04 17.14
C THR A 8 8.88 3.50 16.86
N THR A 9 9.87 2.87 17.50
CA THR A 9 11.30 3.14 17.25
C THR A 9 11.96 1.95 16.52
N GLY A 10 12.47 2.17 15.31
CA GLY A 10 13.30 1.19 14.59
C GLY A 10 14.73 1.17 15.14
N GLY A 11 15.19 0.02 15.62
CA GLY A 11 16.53 -0.16 16.19
C GLY A 11 17.58 -0.55 15.15
N SER A 12 18.68 0.20 15.09
CA SER A 12 19.93 -0.16 14.42
C SER A 12 20.93 -0.66 15.48
N GLY A 13 21.31 -1.93 15.42
CA GLY A 13 22.31 -2.55 16.29
C GLY A 13 23.73 -2.38 15.75
N GLU A 14 24.58 -1.74 16.55
CA GLU A 14 26.03 -1.70 16.42
C GLU A 14 26.64 -2.86 17.24
N LEU A 15 27.52 -3.67 16.66
CA LEU A 15 28.28 -4.72 17.37
C LEU A 15 29.78 -4.45 17.28
N ASP A 16 30.41 -4.44 18.46
CA ASP A 16 31.85 -4.38 18.72
C ASP A 16 32.47 -5.80 18.60
N PRO A 17 33.73 -5.97 18.13
CA PRO A 17 34.31 -7.29 17.88
C PRO A 17 35.27 -7.73 19.00
N GLY A 18 35.24 -9.01 19.38
CA GLY A 18 36.20 -9.53 20.35
C GLY A 18 36.23 -11.05 20.56
N LEU A 19 37.27 -11.66 19.98
CA LEU A 19 38.07 -12.80 20.46
C LEU A 19 37.55 -14.24 20.34
N ASP A 20 38.18 -14.93 19.39
CA ASP A 20 39.13 -16.04 19.60
C ASP A 20 38.62 -17.35 20.23
N ARG A 21 38.62 -18.42 19.42
CA ARG A 21 38.89 -19.82 19.82
C ARG A 21 38.97 -20.77 18.61
N GLY A 22 40.11 -21.46 18.51
CA GLY A 22 40.12 -22.93 18.48
C GLY A 22 40.04 -23.63 17.13
N ALA A 23 41.17 -24.18 16.71
CA ALA A 23 41.31 -25.15 15.63
C ALA A 23 40.66 -26.51 15.95
N GLY A 24 40.24 -27.25 14.92
CA GLY A 24 40.08 -28.71 15.00
C GLY A 24 39.05 -29.36 14.07
N ASN A 25 39.56 -29.98 13.01
CA ASN A 25 39.18 -31.29 12.45
C ASN A 25 37.96 -31.50 11.52
N ASP A 26 38.32 -32.19 10.42
CA ASP A 26 37.62 -33.25 9.69
C ASP A 26 36.37 -32.93 8.86
N VAL A 27 36.61 -32.81 7.54
CA VAL A 27 35.60 -32.87 6.48
C VAL A 27 35.66 -34.25 5.80
N PRO A 28 34.59 -35.05 5.79
CA PRO A 28 34.41 -36.11 4.82
C PRO A 28 33.69 -35.58 3.58
N SER A 29 34.24 -35.93 2.42
CA SER A 29 33.68 -35.69 1.09
C SER A 29 32.38 -36.45 0.86
N HIS A 30 31.32 -35.74 0.46
CA HIS A 30 30.14 -36.37 -0.12
C HIS A 30 29.84 -35.85 -1.54
N ASP A 31 29.90 -36.84 -2.42
CA ASP A 31 29.49 -36.96 -3.80
C ASP A 31 28.14 -36.29 -4.10
N ARG A 32 28.12 -35.40 -5.12
CA ARG A 32 26.90 -34.80 -5.69
C ARG A 32 26.75 -35.28 -7.13
N SER A 33 26.10 -36.43 -7.31
CA SER A 33 25.56 -36.83 -8.61
C SER A 33 24.16 -37.45 -8.43
N GLY A 34 23.11 -36.69 -8.77
CA GLY A 34 21.75 -37.25 -8.76
C GLY A 34 20.62 -36.26 -8.62
N THR A 35 20.41 -35.35 -9.57
CA THR A 35 19.16 -34.56 -9.63
C THR A 35 18.82 -34.07 -11.05
N SER A 36 18.95 -34.95 -12.05
CA SER A 36 18.69 -34.60 -13.47
C SER A 36 17.46 -35.31 -14.10
N THR A 37 16.71 -36.11 -13.34
CA THR A 37 15.72 -37.03 -13.98
C THR A 37 14.32 -37.02 -13.38
N ALA A 38 13.91 -35.95 -12.69
CA ALA A 38 12.61 -35.88 -12.01
C ALA A 38 11.59 -34.84 -12.55
N ILE A 39 11.91 -34.04 -13.59
CA ILE A 39 11.04 -32.91 -14.02
C ILE A 39 10.29 -33.14 -15.35
N ARG A 40 10.35 -34.35 -15.96
CA ARG A 40 9.82 -34.56 -17.32
C ARG A 40 8.48 -35.31 -17.44
N ARG A 41 7.69 -35.49 -16.37
CA ARG A 41 6.37 -36.15 -16.49
C ARG A 41 5.37 -35.68 -15.43
N LEU A 42 4.56 -34.68 -15.77
CA LEU A 42 3.16 -34.61 -15.29
C LEU A 42 2.34 -33.64 -16.18
N GLY A 43 2.20 -34.02 -17.45
CA GLY A 43 1.13 -33.54 -18.31
C GLY A 43 -0.05 -34.52 -18.23
N GLU A 44 -1.25 -33.96 -18.30
CA GLU A 44 -2.56 -34.63 -18.51
C GLU A 44 -3.23 -35.26 -17.28
N ARG A 45 -4.28 -34.59 -16.77
CA ARG A 45 -5.64 -35.18 -16.66
C ARG A 45 -6.71 -34.19 -16.20
N ILE A 46 -7.83 -34.25 -16.91
CA ILE A 46 -9.12 -33.58 -16.68
C ILE A 46 -9.92 -34.34 -15.60
N TRP A 47 -10.65 -33.65 -14.71
CA TRP A 47 -11.87 -34.20 -14.11
C TRP A 47 -12.89 -33.13 -13.70
N ASN A 48 -14.16 -33.40 -14.00
CA ASN A 48 -15.38 -32.69 -13.62
C ASN A 48 -15.75 -32.94 -12.15
N VAL A 49 -16.28 -31.95 -11.42
CA VAL A 49 -17.12 -32.22 -10.24
C VAL A 49 -18.28 -31.22 -10.15
N GLU A 50 -19.50 -31.78 -10.20
CA GLU A 50 -20.74 -31.16 -9.74
C GLU A 50 -20.88 -31.25 -8.20
N LYS A 51 -21.50 -30.20 -7.63
CA LYS A 51 -22.34 -30.15 -6.41
C LYS A 51 -21.82 -30.75 -5.10
N VAL A 52 -21.61 -29.85 -4.13
CA VAL A 52 -22.05 -30.04 -2.74
C VAL A 52 -22.88 -28.82 -2.32
N LEU A 53 -24.13 -29.06 -1.91
CA LEU A 53 -25.03 -28.09 -1.31
C LEU A 53 -24.85 -28.14 0.22
N ALA A 54 -24.72 -26.98 0.86
CA ALA A 54 -24.97 -26.80 2.29
C ALA A 54 -25.93 -25.62 2.51
N ALA A 55 -26.84 -25.78 3.47
CA ALA A 55 -27.95 -24.90 3.81
C ALA A 55 -27.49 -23.62 4.57
N PRO A 56 -28.36 -22.59 4.76
CA PRO A 56 -27.95 -21.19 4.73
C PRO A 56 -27.68 -20.56 6.11
N VAL A 57 -26.71 -19.63 6.15
CA VAL A 57 -26.66 -18.52 7.12
C VAL A 57 -26.93 -17.22 6.36
N ILE A 58 -27.76 -16.36 6.96
CA ILE A 58 -28.41 -15.21 6.33
C ILE A 58 -27.56 -13.94 6.56
N GLY A 59 -27.13 -13.28 5.49
CA GLY A 59 -26.44 -11.97 5.51
C GLY A 59 -26.66 -11.18 4.21
N PRO A 60 -26.43 -9.85 4.20
CA PRO A 60 -26.97 -8.89 3.21
C PRO A 60 -26.41 -8.96 1.77
N TRP A 61 -25.46 -9.87 1.48
CA TRP A 61 -24.67 -9.86 0.24
C TRP A 61 -25.22 -10.68 -0.95
N ARG A 62 -26.51 -11.09 -0.94
CA ARG A 62 -27.04 -12.11 -1.89
C ARG A 62 -27.37 -11.65 -3.33
N HIS A 63 -27.32 -10.37 -3.67
CA HIS A 63 -27.66 -9.94 -5.06
C HIS A 63 -26.53 -10.17 -6.09
N ILE A 64 -25.35 -10.62 -5.65
CA ILE A 64 -24.11 -10.60 -6.45
C ILE A 64 -23.94 -11.84 -7.36
N GLN A 65 -24.50 -13.01 -7.01
CA GLN A 65 -24.16 -14.26 -7.70
C GLN A 65 -24.94 -14.55 -8.99
N ALA A 66 -26.09 -13.90 -9.22
CA ALA A 66 -26.98 -14.25 -10.33
C ALA A 66 -26.53 -13.69 -11.70
N ARG A 67 -25.75 -12.60 -11.75
CA ARG A 67 -25.34 -11.95 -13.02
C ARG A 67 -24.06 -12.49 -13.66
N ARG A 68 -23.11 -13.04 -12.89
CA ARG A 68 -21.82 -13.54 -13.42
C ARG A 68 -21.95 -14.78 -14.32
N ARG A 69 -23.02 -15.57 -14.19
CA ARG A 69 -23.27 -16.76 -15.04
C ARG A 69 -23.60 -16.43 -16.51
N ALA A 70 -23.96 -15.19 -16.83
CA ALA A 70 -24.35 -14.80 -18.19
C ALA A 70 -23.17 -14.37 -19.09
N VAL A 71 -22.01 -14.03 -18.53
CA VAL A 71 -20.86 -13.47 -19.29
C VAL A 71 -19.85 -14.54 -19.73
N ALA A 72 -19.80 -15.70 -19.05
CA ALA A 72 -18.80 -16.75 -19.28
C ALA A 72 -19.03 -17.64 -20.54
N ALA A 73 -19.96 -17.28 -21.44
CA ALA A 73 -20.39 -18.14 -22.55
C ALA A 73 -19.83 -17.76 -23.95
N ARG A 74 -18.77 -16.96 -24.05
CA ARG A 74 -18.18 -16.60 -25.36
C ARG A 74 -16.91 -17.42 -25.68
N PRO A 75 -16.81 -18.04 -26.87
CA PRO A 75 -15.62 -18.79 -27.27
C PRO A 75 -14.43 -17.85 -27.56
N VAL A 76 -13.25 -18.23 -27.07
CA VAL A 76 -11.97 -17.54 -27.30
C VAL A 76 -11.30 -18.12 -28.56
N PRO A 77 -10.82 -17.30 -29.51
CA PRO A 77 -10.10 -17.81 -30.68
C PRO A 77 -8.73 -18.41 -30.30
N PRO A 78 -8.21 -19.37 -31.06
CA PRO A 78 -6.94 -20.04 -30.75
C PRO A 78 -5.75 -19.07 -30.87
N LYS A 79 -4.82 -19.14 -29.91
CA LYS A 79 -3.55 -18.40 -29.94
C LYS A 79 -2.61 -18.97 -31.02
N PRO A 80 -1.91 -18.12 -31.80
CA PRO A 80 -0.83 -18.58 -32.68
C PRO A 80 0.36 -19.11 -31.86
N SER A 81 1.15 -20.00 -32.46
CA SER A 81 2.28 -20.66 -31.81
C SER A 81 3.51 -19.75 -31.70
N THR A 82 4.17 -19.80 -30.54
CA THR A 82 5.33 -18.97 -30.14
C THR A 82 6.51 -19.04 -31.11
N HIS A 83 6.65 -20.14 -31.86
CA HIS A 83 7.75 -20.35 -32.80
C HIS A 83 7.64 -19.51 -34.09
N SER A 84 6.43 -19.07 -34.47
CA SER A 84 6.21 -18.31 -35.71
C SER A 84 6.58 -16.83 -35.60
N ILE A 85 6.66 -16.28 -34.40
CA ILE A 85 6.87 -14.84 -34.16
C ILE A 85 8.38 -14.51 -34.08
N LEU A 86 9.19 -15.42 -33.53
CA LEU A 86 10.62 -15.19 -33.31
C LEU A 86 11.48 -15.26 -34.58
N GLN A 87 10.99 -15.80 -35.70
CA GLN A 87 11.77 -15.95 -36.94
C GLN A 87 11.73 -14.73 -37.89
N SER A 88 10.80 -13.79 -37.70
CA SER A 88 10.69 -12.60 -38.57
C SER A 88 11.40 -11.36 -38.04
N TRP A 89 12.05 -11.46 -36.88
CA TRP A 89 12.68 -10.34 -36.18
C TRP A 89 14.19 -10.61 -36.17
N GLY A 90 14.96 -9.83 -36.93
CA GLY A 90 16.42 -9.81 -36.80
C GLY A 90 16.84 -9.44 -35.37
N GLU A 91 18.13 -9.58 -35.04
CA GLU A 91 18.68 -9.27 -33.71
C GLU A 91 18.28 -7.87 -33.22
N VAL A 92 17.15 -7.77 -32.51
CA VAL A 92 16.77 -6.53 -31.81
C VAL A 92 17.55 -6.55 -30.49
N PRO A 93 18.46 -5.61 -30.27
CA PRO A 93 19.22 -5.56 -29.03
C PRO A 93 18.26 -5.38 -27.85
N VAL A 94 18.37 -6.26 -26.86
CA VAL A 94 17.69 -6.09 -25.56
C VAL A 94 18.27 -4.84 -24.92
N ALA A 95 17.41 -3.85 -24.69
CA ALA A 95 17.81 -2.58 -24.10
C ALA A 95 18.04 -2.76 -22.59
N ALA A 96 19.27 -3.13 -22.21
CA ALA A 96 19.68 -3.21 -20.80
C ALA A 96 20.28 -1.89 -20.27
N ASP A 97 20.52 -0.90 -21.15
CA ASP A 97 21.19 0.36 -20.83
C ASP A 97 20.17 1.49 -20.55
N GLU A 98 20.39 2.27 -19.49
CA GLU A 98 19.54 3.39 -19.08
C GLU A 98 19.32 4.40 -20.22
N ALA A 99 20.33 4.60 -21.07
CA ALA A 99 20.24 5.49 -22.24
C ALA A 99 19.20 5.03 -23.27
N ALA A 100 18.87 3.73 -23.32
CA ALA A 100 17.86 3.19 -24.23
C ALA A 100 16.42 3.47 -23.75
N LEU A 101 16.24 3.87 -22.48
CA LEU A 101 14.96 4.33 -21.94
C LEU A 101 14.72 5.83 -22.15
N ASP A 102 15.74 6.63 -22.50
CA ASP A 102 15.57 8.06 -22.73
C ASP A 102 14.58 8.41 -23.85
N PRO A 103 14.48 7.67 -24.97
CA PRO A 103 13.41 7.87 -25.94
C PRO A 103 12.03 7.62 -25.33
N LEU A 104 11.89 6.60 -24.48
CA LEU A 104 10.65 6.28 -23.77
C LEU A 104 10.29 7.40 -22.78
N ARG A 105 11.23 7.77 -21.90
CA ARG A 105 11.09 8.90 -20.96
C ARG A 105 10.74 10.22 -21.67
N ARG A 106 11.31 10.48 -22.86
CA ARG A 106 11.04 11.66 -23.70
C ARG A 106 9.68 11.61 -24.40
N ALA A 107 9.28 10.48 -24.99
CA ALA A 107 7.97 10.33 -25.62
C ALA A 107 6.86 10.66 -24.62
N PHE A 108 6.93 10.07 -23.43
CA PHE A 108 6.01 10.38 -22.35
C PHE A 108 6.18 11.80 -21.76
N GLY A 109 7.41 12.32 -21.69
CA GLY A 109 7.69 13.64 -21.14
C GLY A 109 7.20 14.80 -22.02
N ALA A 110 7.36 14.68 -23.34
CA ALA A 110 6.93 15.69 -24.31
C ALA A 110 5.40 15.80 -24.38
N SER A 111 4.70 14.67 -24.30
CA SER A 111 3.24 14.63 -24.41
C SER A 111 2.54 15.36 -23.24
N ILE A 112 3.12 15.33 -22.03
CA ILE A 112 2.51 15.85 -20.79
C ILE A 112 2.78 17.36 -20.58
N VAL A 113 3.97 17.85 -20.93
CA VAL A 113 4.37 19.26 -20.69
C VAL A 113 3.53 20.23 -21.53
N GLU A 114 3.03 19.80 -22.68
CA GLU A 114 2.37 20.70 -23.63
C GLU A 114 0.84 20.85 -23.44
N THR A 115 0.17 19.97 -22.69
CA THR A 115 -1.31 19.90 -22.81
C THR A 115 -2.14 20.11 -21.53
N ARG A 116 -1.61 19.98 -20.30
CA ARG A 116 -2.45 19.93 -19.05
C ARG A 116 -3.67 18.99 -19.16
N ARG A 117 -3.68 18.10 -20.16
CA ARG A 117 -4.67 17.05 -20.39
C ARG A 117 -3.95 15.74 -20.18
N SER A 118 -4.61 14.76 -19.57
CA SER A 118 -4.05 13.41 -19.44
C SER A 118 -3.59 12.96 -20.82
N VAL A 119 -2.33 12.61 -20.93
CA VAL A 119 -1.86 11.93 -22.12
C VAL A 119 -2.32 10.51 -21.98
N ASP A 120 -3.27 10.12 -22.83
CA ASP A 120 -3.70 8.73 -23.00
C ASP A 120 -2.61 7.94 -23.74
N ALA A 121 -1.40 7.88 -23.18
CA ALA A 121 -0.35 7.05 -23.72
C ALA A 121 -0.72 5.59 -23.44
N VAL A 122 -1.22 4.91 -24.47
CA VAL A 122 -1.56 3.48 -24.39
C VAL A 122 -0.25 2.70 -24.31
N ILE A 123 -0.08 1.98 -23.21
CA ILE A 123 1.03 1.05 -22.99
C ILE A 123 0.51 -0.36 -23.18
N GLU A 124 0.91 -1.02 -24.26
CA GLU A 124 0.70 -2.46 -24.40
C GLU A 124 1.93 -3.20 -23.89
N CYS A 125 1.71 -4.25 -23.11
CA CYS A 125 2.76 -5.11 -22.59
C CYS A 125 2.50 -6.55 -23.03
N ARG A 126 3.50 -7.19 -23.67
CA ARG A 126 3.42 -8.59 -24.10
C ARG A 126 4.64 -9.35 -23.60
N HIS A 127 4.41 -10.51 -22.97
CA HIS A 127 5.50 -11.39 -22.54
C HIS A 127 6.02 -12.23 -23.73
N LEU A 128 7.33 -12.20 -23.95
CA LEU A 128 8.08 -12.94 -24.97
C LEU A 128 9.14 -13.82 -24.31
N GLY A 129 8.72 -14.81 -23.52
CA GLY A 129 9.64 -15.63 -22.72
C GLY A 129 10.17 -14.84 -21.53
N ASP A 130 11.49 -14.67 -21.45
CA ASP A 130 12.16 -13.89 -20.40
C ASP A 130 12.23 -12.37 -20.71
N ALA A 131 11.77 -11.98 -21.90
CA ALA A 131 11.66 -10.58 -22.31
C ALA A 131 10.21 -10.10 -22.25
N VAL A 132 10.06 -8.79 -22.12
CA VAL A 132 8.81 -8.04 -22.18
C VAL A 132 8.88 -7.09 -23.38
N GLU A 133 7.96 -7.27 -24.32
CA GLU A 133 7.68 -6.31 -25.38
C GLU A 133 6.75 -5.23 -24.83
N LEU A 134 7.27 -4.01 -24.70
CA LEU A 134 6.51 -2.83 -24.31
C LEU A 134 6.25 -1.96 -25.54
N ILE A 135 4.99 -1.68 -25.86
CA ILE A 135 4.62 -0.82 -26.98
C ILE A 135 4.03 0.46 -26.40
N VAL A 136 4.70 1.59 -26.66
CA VAL A 136 4.32 2.92 -26.19
C VAL A 136 4.14 3.82 -27.40
N GLU A 137 2.92 4.31 -27.62
CA GLU A 137 2.62 5.22 -28.74
C GLU A 137 3.09 4.68 -30.11
N GLY A 138 3.05 3.36 -30.29
CA GLY A 138 3.50 2.67 -31.51
C GLY A 138 5.00 2.38 -31.59
N CYS A 139 5.80 2.82 -30.61
CA CYS A 139 7.20 2.44 -30.46
C CYS A 139 7.33 1.16 -29.64
N THR A 140 8.04 0.16 -30.17
CA THR A 140 8.28 -1.12 -29.51
C THR A 140 9.63 -1.11 -28.79
N TYR A 141 9.63 -1.53 -27.53
CA TYR A 141 10.79 -1.69 -26.67
C TYR A 141 10.85 -3.13 -26.19
N LEU A 142 12.04 -3.74 -26.20
CA LEU A 142 12.29 -5.06 -25.63
C LEU A 142 13.12 -4.90 -24.36
N LEU A 143 12.51 -5.26 -23.24
CA LEU A 143 13.06 -5.13 -21.89
C LEU A 143 13.13 -6.51 -21.24
N ASP A 144 14.07 -6.74 -20.34
CA ASP A 144 13.95 -7.88 -19.43
C ASP A 144 12.88 -7.59 -18.35
N GLU A 145 12.36 -8.65 -17.72
CA GLU A 145 11.32 -8.54 -16.68
C GLU A 145 11.74 -7.62 -15.51
N ASN A 146 13.03 -7.64 -15.13
CA ASN A 146 13.52 -6.82 -14.02
C ASN A 146 13.59 -5.34 -14.42
N ALA A 147 14.01 -5.02 -15.64
CA ALA A 147 14.01 -3.63 -16.13
C ALA A 147 12.61 -3.00 -16.11
N VAL A 148 11.56 -3.77 -16.40
CA VAL A 148 10.18 -3.28 -16.26
C VAL A 148 9.85 -2.96 -14.81
N VAL A 149 10.17 -3.87 -13.89
CA VAL A 149 9.86 -3.72 -12.45
C VAL A 149 10.69 -2.61 -11.80
N GLU A 150 11.97 -2.50 -12.13
CA GLU A 150 12.92 -1.61 -11.46
C GLU A 150 12.98 -0.21 -12.10
N GLN A 151 12.62 -0.07 -13.38
CA GLN A 151 12.77 1.21 -14.08
C GLN A 151 11.44 1.77 -14.57
N ILE A 152 10.57 0.94 -15.15
CA ILE A 152 9.29 1.41 -15.72
C ILE A 152 8.25 1.66 -14.63
N LEU A 153 8.05 0.72 -13.69
CA LEU A 153 7.06 0.89 -12.62
C LEU A 153 7.36 2.11 -11.72
N PRO A 154 8.57 2.31 -11.18
CA PRO A 154 8.85 3.48 -10.35
C PRO A 154 8.69 4.79 -11.13
N TRP A 155 9.06 4.80 -12.41
CA TRP A 155 8.86 5.95 -13.28
C TRP A 155 7.37 6.25 -13.50
N LEU A 156 6.54 5.23 -13.76
CA LEU A 156 5.08 5.38 -13.85
C LEU A 156 4.50 5.88 -12.53
N THR A 157 4.94 5.34 -11.39
CA THR A 157 4.56 5.78 -10.05
C THR A 157 4.85 7.26 -9.84
N HIS A 158 6.09 7.69 -10.08
CA HIS A 158 6.47 9.09 -10.01
C HIS A 158 5.63 9.99 -10.94
N ARG A 159 5.30 9.51 -12.14
CA ARG A 159 4.41 10.24 -13.07
C ARG A 159 2.99 10.40 -12.53
N THR A 160 2.42 9.36 -11.94
CA THR A 160 1.10 9.46 -11.27
C THR A 160 1.14 10.48 -10.14
N LEU A 161 2.15 10.42 -9.26
CA LEU A 161 2.30 11.37 -8.15
C LEU A 161 2.40 12.83 -8.63
N THR A 162 3.15 13.06 -9.72
CA THR A 162 3.33 14.43 -10.26
C THR A 162 2.14 14.95 -11.07
N ALA A 163 1.27 14.07 -11.58
CA ALA A 163 0.08 14.46 -12.32
C ALA A 163 -1.04 14.97 -11.40
N GLU A 164 -1.06 14.56 -10.14
CA GLU A 164 -2.11 14.88 -9.16
C GLU A 164 -1.56 15.60 -7.91
N PRO A 165 -0.83 16.73 -8.05
CA PRO A 165 -0.09 17.35 -6.94
C PRO A 165 -0.98 17.92 -5.82
N GLY A 166 -2.31 17.91 -6.00
CA GLY A 166 -3.26 18.43 -5.01
C GLY A 166 -3.84 17.38 -4.07
N TRP A 167 -3.57 16.09 -4.31
CA TRP A 167 -4.10 15.00 -3.50
C TRP A 167 -2.98 14.17 -2.91
N PRO A 168 -3.03 13.87 -1.60
CA PRO A 168 -2.10 12.91 -1.02
C PRO A 168 -2.29 11.52 -1.59
N HIS A 169 -1.19 10.84 -1.83
CA HIS A 169 -1.15 9.48 -2.31
C HIS A 169 -0.71 8.51 -1.21
N LEU A 170 -1.37 7.36 -1.20
CA LEU A 170 -1.08 6.24 -0.32
C LEU A 170 -0.51 5.06 -1.10
N HIS A 171 0.41 4.36 -0.48
CA HIS A 171 0.88 3.05 -0.90
C HIS A 171 -0.13 1.97 -0.50
N ALA A 172 -1.22 1.89 -1.27
CA ALA A 172 -2.34 1.01 -0.95
C ALA A 172 -2.91 0.33 -2.19
N ALA A 173 -3.44 -0.88 -1.99
CA ALA A 173 -4.29 -1.54 -2.96
C ALA A 173 -5.74 -1.04 -2.85
N THR A 174 -6.41 -0.94 -3.98
CA THR A 174 -7.79 -0.48 -4.10
C THR A 174 -8.64 -1.57 -4.73
N VAL A 175 -9.68 -1.98 -4.03
CA VAL A 175 -10.68 -2.94 -4.50
C VAL A 175 -12.02 -2.24 -4.63
N LEU A 176 -12.60 -2.24 -5.83
CA LEU A 176 -13.93 -1.68 -6.06
C LEU A 176 -15.01 -2.71 -5.78
N THR A 177 -15.99 -2.32 -5.00
CA THR A 177 -17.23 -3.05 -4.80
C THR A 177 -18.36 -2.36 -5.57
N GLN A 178 -19.60 -2.84 -5.42
CA GLN A 178 -20.76 -2.17 -6.00
C GLN A 178 -21.08 -0.86 -5.29
N ASP A 179 -20.67 -0.71 -4.03
CA ASP A 179 -21.06 0.40 -3.17
C ASP A 179 -19.96 1.46 -3.03
N GLY A 180 -18.73 1.16 -3.46
CA GLY A 180 -17.57 2.06 -3.35
C GLY A 180 -16.23 1.33 -3.33
N ALA A 181 -15.22 1.90 -2.70
CA ALA A 181 -13.85 1.40 -2.69
C ALA A 181 -13.40 0.92 -1.32
N VAL A 182 -12.71 -0.22 -1.27
CA VAL A 182 -11.95 -0.68 -0.11
C VAL A 182 -10.47 -0.39 -0.38
N LEU A 183 -9.85 0.37 0.52
CA LEU A 183 -8.42 0.63 0.51
C LEU A 183 -7.70 -0.32 1.45
N VAL A 184 -6.60 -0.90 1.00
CA VAL A 184 -5.79 -1.86 1.76
C VAL A 184 -4.34 -1.38 1.78
N THR A 185 -3.89 -0.97 2.96
CA THR A 185 -2.52 -0.47 3.20
C THR A 185 -1.77 -1.39 4.16
N GLY A 186 -0.47 -1.14 4.34
CA GLY A 186 0.39 -1.87 5.26
C GLY A 186 1.84 -1.89 4.77
N PRO A 187 2.77 -2.29 5.65
CA PRO A 187 4.20 -2.35 5.33
C PRO A 187 4.50 -3.09 4.03
N SER A 188 5.66 -2.82 3.43
CA SER A 188 6.11 -3.62 2.28
C SER A 188 6.19 -5.10 2.65
N GLY A 189 5.65 -5.97 1.81
CA GLY A 189 5.58 -7.42 2.10
C GLY A 189 4.39 -7.88 2.95
N SER A 190 3.59 -6.96 3.51
CA SER A 190 2.37 -7.29 4.26
C SER A 190 1.31 -8.04 3.45
N GLY A 191 1.46 -8.12 2.12
CA GLY A 191 0.56 -8.89 1.27
C GLY A 191 -0.61 -8.09 0.69
N LYS A 192 -0.54 -6.75 0.64
CA LYS A 192 -1.57 -5.86 0.05
C LYS A 192 -2.13 -6.37 -1.29
N SER A 193 -1.26 -6.66 -2.27
CA SER A 193 -1.68 -7.16 -3.58
C SER A 193 -2.39 -8.52 -3.45
N THR A 194 -1.82 -9.46 -2.69
CA THR A 194 -2.41 -10.80 -2.45
C THR A 194 -3.75 -10.70 -1.74
N PHE A 195 -3.88 -9.82 -0.76
CA PHE A 195 -5.12 -9.58 -0.02
C PHE A 195 -6.18 -8.89 -0.89
N GLY A 196 -5.81 -7.86 -1.64
CA GLY A 196 -6.70 -7.20 -2.59
C GLY A 196 -7.23 -8.15 -3.67
N LEU A 197 -6.39 -9.07 -4.13
CA LEU A 197 -6.77 -10.15 -5.03
C LEU A 197 -7.66 -11.21 -4.37
N ALA A 198 -7.46 -11.50 -3.09
CA ALA A 198 -8.38 -12.36 -2.34
C ALA A 198 -9.77 -11.71 -2.18
N LEU A 199 -9.85 -10.38 -2.21
CA LEU A 199 -11.10 -9.61 -2.24
C LEU A 199 -11.73 -9.51 -3.64
N ASP A 200 -11.04 -9.89 -4.74
CA ASP A 200 -11.57 -9.86 -6.13
C ASP A 200 -12.83 -10.76 -6.32
N ARG A 201 -13.06 -11.72 -5.42
CA ARG A 201 -14.33 -12.46 -5.42
C ARG A 201 -15.53 -11.60 -5.03
N PHE A 202 -15.31 -10.50 -4.32
CA PHE A 202 -16.33 -9.54 -3.85
C PHE A 202 -16.31 -8.22 -4.62
N GLY A 203 -15.20 -7.91 -5.28
CA GLY A 203 -14.99 -6.67 -6.02
C GLY A 203 -14.10 -6.87 -7.25
N GLY A 204 -13.50 -5.79 -7.74
CA GLY A 204 -12.42 -5.84 -8.71
C GLY A 204 -11.23 -5.06 -8.19
N ILE A 205 -10.06 -5.67 -8.12
CA ILE A 205 -8.84 -4.91 -7.84
C ILE A 205 -8.57 -3.93 -9.00
N VAL A 206 -8.28 -2.67 -8.66
CA VAL A 206 -8.01 -1.61 -9.64
C VAL A 206 -6.52 -1.31 -9.67
N ASN A 207 -5.94 -1.11 -8.50
CA ASN A 207 -4.56 -0.67 -8.31
C ASN A 207 -4.03 -1.35 -7.05
N ASP A 208 -2.75 -1.69 -7.00
CA ASP A 208 -2.10 -2.31 -5.83
C ASP A 208 -0.93 -1.51 -5.26
N GLU A 209 -0.68 -0.31 -5.80
CA GLU A 209 0.53 0.48 -5.57
C GLU A 209 0.23 1.91 -5.11
N VAL A 210 -0.45 2.73 -5.90
CA VAL A 210 -0.63 4.16 -5.62
C VAL A 210 -2.08 4.57 -5.77
N VAL A 211 -2.65 5.12 -4.71
CA VAL A 211 -4.02 5.64 -4.70
C VAL A 211 -4.04 7.06 -4.15
N ALA A 212 -4.68 7.97 -4.87
CA ALA A 212 -4.93 9.32 -4.38
C ALA A 212 -6.17 9.32 -3.47
N VAL A 213 -6.09 10.03 -2.34
CA VAL A 213 -7.20 10.14 -1.39
C VAL A 213 -7.48 11.60 -1.07
N THR A 214 -8.77 11.95 -0.97
CA THR A 214 -9.19 13.29 -0.59
C THR A 214 -10.52 13.23 0.15
N GLY A 215 -10.52 13.45 1.47
CA GLY A 215 -11.71 13.44 2.30
C GLY A 215 -12.61 12.21 2.07
N HIS A 216 -13.64 12.38 1.25
CA HIS A 216 -14.65 11.37 0.92
C HIS A 216 -14.46 10.72 -0.48
N ARG A 217 -13.29 10.86 -1.11
CA ARG A 217 -13.02 10.30 -2.45
C ARG A 217 -11.71 9.56 -2.51
N VAL A 218 -11.70 8.53 -3.35
CA VAL A 218 -10.57 7.68 -3.68
C VAL A 218 -10.44 7.70 -5.19
N ILE A 219 -9.23 8.01 -5.66
CA ILE A 219 -8.92 8.02 -7.10
C ILE A 219 -7.80 7.05 -7.36
N ALA A 220 -8.15 5.97 -8.06
CA ALA A 220 -7.27 4.86 -8.37
C ALA A 220 -7.13 4.73 -9.89
N SER A 221 -5.92 4.97 -10.38
CA SER A 221 -5.58 4.68 -11.78
C SER A 221 -5.36 3.17 -11.95
N PRO A 222 -6.04 2.48 -12.87
CA PRO A 222 -5.85 1.05 -13.03
C PRO A 222 -4.41 0.70 -13.36
N ARG A 223 -3.88 -0.32 -12.68
CA ARG A 223 -2.53 -0.84 -12.94
C ARG A 223 -2.53 -2.36 -12.96
N PRO A 224 -1.69 -3.00 -13.81
CA PRO A 224 -1.41 -4.41 -13.66
C PRO A 224 -0.90 -4.70 -12.26
N VAL A 225 -1.47 -5.71 -11.62
CA VAL A 225 -1.09 -6.09 -10.26
C VAL A 225 0.34 -6.63 -10.28
N SER A 226 1.23 -6.00 -9.52
CA SER A 226 2.63 -6.39 -9.41
C SER A 226 2.80 -7.41 -8.28
N MET A 227 3.15 -8.64 -8.62
CA MET A 227 3.34 -9.71 -7.64
C MET A 227 4.64 -10.45 -7.84
N ARG A 228 5.27 -10.79 -6.71
CA ARG A 228 6.39 -11.73 -6.70
C ARG A 228 5.93 -13.10 -7.21
N ARG A 229 6.78 -13.78 -7.98
CA ARG A 229 6.48 -15.09 -8.60
C ARG A 229 5.77 -16.12 -7.70
N PRO A 230 6.13 -16.30 -6.41
CA PRO A 230 5.41 -17.22 -5.53
C PRO A 230 3.92 -16.89 -5.39
N GLY A 231 3.57 -15.59 -5.36
CA GLY A 231 2.18 -15.12 -5.30
C GLY A 231 1.42 -15.40 -6.60
N LEU A 232 2.05 -15.17 -7.76
CA LEU A 232 1.44 -15.43 -9.08
C LEU A 232 1.00 -16.88 -9.26
N LEU A 233 1.79 -17.84 -8.77
CA LEU A 233 1.47 -19.27 -8.87
C LEU A 233 0.18 -19.65 -8.14
N SER A 234 -0.12 -18.95 -7.04
CA SER A 234 -1.32 -19.17 -6.22
C SER A 234 -2.60 -18.59 -6.85
N LEU A 235 -2.50 -17.88 -7.98
CA LEU A 235 -3.55 -17.00 -8.50
C LEU A 235 -3.97 -17.31 -9.94
N ARG A 236 -3.72 -18.53 -10.43
CA ARG A 236 -4.07 -18.98 -11.79
C ARG A 236 -5.54 -18.80 -12.21
N SER A 237 -6.43 -18.42 -11.28
CA SER A 237 -7.87 -18.22 -11.51
C SER A 237 -8.33 -16.75 -11.47
N LEU A 238 -7.42 -15.78 -11.35
CA LEU A 238 -7.82 -14.37 -11.24
C LEU A 238 -7.91 -13.67 -12.59
N HIS A 239 -8.87 -12.76 -12.68
CA HIS A 239 -9.08 -11.94 -13.87
C HIS A 239 -8.18 -10.70 -13.75
N PRO A 240 -7.63 -10.21 -14.87
CA PRO A 240 -6.94 -8.93 -14.85
C PRO A 240 -7.90 -7.82 -14.39
N PRO A 241 -7.38 -6.72 -13.82
CA PRO A 241 -8.16 -5.51 -13.55
C PRO A 241 -8.98 -5.15 -14.79
N THR A 242 -10.29 -4.97 -14.62
CA THR A 242 -11.20 -4.70 -15.74
C THR A 242 -11.31 -3.21 -16.07
N ALA A 243 -10.91 -2.35 -15.13
CA ALA A 243 -10.89 -0.91 -15.35
C ALA A 243 -9.70 -0.53 -16.23
N THR A 244 -9.95 0.27 -17.25
CA THR A 244 -8.92 0.83 -18.14
C THR A 244 -8.78 2.35 -17.99
N VAL A 245 -9.62 2.96 -17.17
CA VAL A 245 -9.65 4.40 -16.88
C VAL A 245 -9.57 4.63 -15.38
N PRO A 246 -9.00 5.77 -14.92
CA PRO A 246 -9.03 6.15 -13.52
C PRO A 246 -10.42 6.01 -12.92
N VAL A 247 -10.49 5.38 -11.75
CA VAL A 247 -11.75 5.22 -11.03
C VAL A 247 -11.78 6.20 -9.87
N ASP A 248 -12.84 6.98 -9.85
CA ASP A 248 -13.22 7.86 -8.76
C ASP A 248 -14.38 7.24 -8.00
N ALA A 249 -14.15 6.91 -6.72
CA ALA A 249 -15.09 6.17 -5.90
C ALA A 249 -15.17 6.71 -4.47
N THR A 250 -16.32 6.49 -3.83
CA THR A 250 -16.48 6.74 -2.39
C THR A 250 -15.74 5.64 -1.60
N PRO A 251 -14.84 5.99 -0.68
CA PRO A 251 -14.24 5.01 0.22
C PRO A 251 -15.28 4.43 1.17
N LEU A 252 -15.39 3.10 1.18
CA LEU A 252 -16.23 2.35 2.09
C LEU A 252 -15.50 1.92 3.35
N LEU A 253 -14.22 1.57 3.20
CA LEU A 253 -13.43 0.95 4.25
C LEU A 253 -11.94 1.18 4.00
N PHE A 254 -11.22 1.49 5.06
CA PHE A 254 -9.76 1.54 5.10
C PHE A 254 -9.21 0.39 5.94
N VAL A 255 -8.36 -0.44 5.35
CA VAL A 255 -7.81 -1.65 5.97
C VAL A 255 -6.31 -1.52 6.11
N VAL A 256 -5.79 -1.71 7.33
CA VAL A 256 -4.35 -1.75 7.62
C VAL A 256 -3.96 -3.19 7.89
N LEU A 257 -3.01 -3.70 7.12
CA LEU A 257 -2.53 -5.07 7.21
C LEU A 257 -1.29 -5.17 8.10
N ASP A 258 -1.35 -6.09 9.05
CA ASP A 258 -0.23 -6.54 9.89
C ASP A 258 -0.03 -8.05 9.65
N ARG A 259 0.89 -8.41 8.76
CA ARG A 259 1.11 -9.82 8.42
C ARG A 259 2.07 -10.45 9.41
N VAL A 260 1.69 -11.60 9.93
CA VAL A 260 2.55 -12.46 10.75
C VAL A 260 3.20 -13.54 9.91
N ASP A 261 4.48 -13.80 10.18
CA ASP A 261 5.26 -14.79 9.45
C ASP A 261 4.71 -16.20 9.65
N GLU A 262 4.70 -16.99 8.57
CA GLU A 262 4.09 -18.32 8.53
C GLU A 262 4.76 -19.35 9.46
N ASP A 263 6.00 -19.07 9.87
CA ASP A 263 6.79 -19.93 10.74
C ASP A 263 6.34 -19.88 12.22
N ASP A 264 5.51 -18.90 12.59
CA ASP A 264 4.90 -18.85 13.92
C ASP A 264 3.53 -19.53 13.89
N GLU A 265 3.51 -20.86 14.09
CA GLU A 265 2.29 -21.66 14.15
C GLU A 265 1.29 -21.16 15.22
N GLN A 266 1.76 -20.43 16.24
CA GLN A 266 0.90 -19.84 17.27
C GLN A 266 0.18 -18.57 16.80
N GLN A 267 0.58 -18.00 15.65
CA GLN A 267 0.07 -16.74 15.12
C GLN A 267 -0.86 -16.87 13.91
N ARG A 268 -1.43 -18.06 13.65
CA ARG A 268 -2.50 -18.22 12.64
C ARG A 268 -3.84 -17.57 13.03
N VAL A 269 -3.89 -16.81 14.11
CA VAL A 269 -5.10 -16.11 14.55
C VAL A 269 -5.32 -14.90 13.64
N ILE A 270 -6.55 -14.80 13.12
CA ILE A 270 -7.01 -13.59 12.44
C ILE A 270 -7.60 -12.67 13.50
N GLU A 271 -6.97 -11.53 13.73
CA GLU A 271 -7.46 -10.50 14.63
C GLU A 271 -7.87 -9.28 13.82
N ILE A 272 -9.12 -8.85 13.98
CA ILE A 272 -9.66 -7.66 13.31
C ILE A 272 -10.05 -6.65 14.38
N THR A 273 -9.37 -5.50 14.37
CA THR A 273 -9.52 -4.47 15.39
C THR A 273 -9.94 -3.14 14.74
N PRO A 274 -11.03 -2.51 15.20
CA PRO A 274 -11.38 -1.15 14.78
C PRO A 274 -10.26 -0.15 15.06
N LEU A 275 -9.95 0.69 14.07
CA LEU A 275 -9.02 1.80 14.24
C LEU A 275 -9.77 3.07 14.63
N ARG A 276 -9.25 3.79 15.61
CA ARG A 276 -9.67 5.16 15.91
C ARG A 276 -9.19 6.11 14.80
N PRO A 277 -9.88 7.23 14.54
CA PRO A 277 -9.47 8.17 13.51
C PRO A 277 -7.99 8.60 13.58
N ALA A 278 -7.46 8.86 14.77
CA ALA A 278 -6.04 9.22 14.93
C ALA A 278 -5.09 8.10 14.48
N GLN A 279 -5.42 6.84 14.76
CA GLN A 279 -4.64 5.68 14.31
C GLN A 279 -4.72 5.51 12.79
N SER A 280 -5.89 5.78 12.19
CA SER A 280 -6.05 5.78 10.73
C SER A 280 -5.19 6.87 10.07
N VAL A 281 -5.09 8.06 10.68
CA VAL A 281 -4.19 9.12 10.19
C VAL A 281 -2.74 8.67 10.25
N MET A 282 -2.29 8.06 11.35
CA MET A 282 -0.92 7.52 11.45
C MET A 282 -0.64 6.50 10.35
N ALA A 283 -1.54 5.52 10.15
CA ALA A 283 -1.38 4.51 9.11
C ALA A 283 -1.34 5.13 7.70
N CYS A 284 -2.08 6.22 7.46
CA CYS A 284 -1.99 6.98 6.21
C CYS A 284 -0.62 7.66 6.06
N LEU A 285 -0.11 8.31 7.11
CA LEU A 285 1.19 9.00 7.08
C LEU A 285 2.35 8.01 6.84
N GLU A 286 2.33 6.86 7.52
CA GLU A 286 3.35 5.80 7.37
C GLU A 286 3.39 5.20 5.96
N ASN A 287 2.27 5.24 5.25
CA ASN A 287 2.14 4.71 3.89
C ASN A 287 1.99 5.83 2.85
N SER A 288 2.33 7.08 3.16
CA SER A 288 2.19 8.20 2.24
C SER A 288 3.43 8.38 1.36
N PHE A 289 3.21 8.69 0.08
CA PHE A 289 4.28 9.14 -0.82
C PHE A 289 4.61 10.64 -0.69
N ASP A 290 3.66 11.45 -0.21
CA ASP A 290 3.72 12.90 -0.33
C ASP A 290 4.00 13.64 0.99
N VAL A 291 3.94 12.94 2.13
CA VAL A 291 4.08 13.56 3.47
C VAL A 291 5.39 14.36 3.63
N THR A 292 6.45 13.97 2.91
CA THR A 292 7.74 14.69 2.96
C THR A 292 7.72 15.99 2.14
N THR A 293 6.86 16.08 1.13
CA THR A 293 6.76 17.23 0.22
C THR A 293 5.69 18.21 0.66
N ASP A 294 4.52 17.71 1.09
CA ASP A 294 3.43 18.52 1.64
C ASP A 294 2.86 17.89 2.93
N PRO A 295 3.60 17.96 4.04
CA PRO A 295 3.18 17.36 5.32
C PRO A 295 1.89 17.98 5.85
N THR A 296 1.66 19.27 5.59
CA THR A 296 0.46 19.95 6.11
C THR A 296 -0.78 19.58 5.33
N GLY A 297 -0.71 19.58 3.99
CA GLY A 297 -1.81 19.12 3.15
C GLY A 297 -2.13 17.65 3.40
N CYS A 298 -1.11 16.79 3.47
CA CYS A 298 -1.27 15.36 3.77
C CYS A 298 -1.95 15.13 5.10
N LEU A 299 -1.44 15.73 6.18
CA LEU A 299 -1.97 15.52 7.52
C LEU A 299 -3.46 15.94 7.61
N PHE A 300 -3.83 17.05 7.00
CA PHE A 300 -5.21 17.53 7.02
C PHE A 300 -6.15 16.66 6.16
N ALA A 301 -5.71 16.29 4.96
CA ALA A 301 -6.49 15.45 4.07
C ALA A 301 -6.67 14.03 4.63
N PHE A 302 -5.64 13.45 5.25
CA PHE A 302 -5.75 12.16 5.93
C PHE A 302 -6.64 12.23 7.17
N ALA A 303 -6.61 13.33 7.93
CA ALA A 303 -7.54 13.52 9.05
C ALA A 303 -8.99 13.64 8.57
N SER A 304 -9.22 14.35 7.47
CA SER A 304 -10.54 14.43 6.84
C SER A 304 -11.00 13.04 6.38
N PHE A 305 -10.12 12.28 5.73
CA PHE A 305 -10.39 10.90 5.31
C PHE A 305 -10.73 9.99 6.51
N ALA A 306 -9.90 10.00 7.55
CA ALA A 306 -10.07 9.17 8.74
C ALA A 306 -11.37 9.46 9.52
N ASN A 307 -11.90 10.69 9.46
CA ASN A 307 -13.19 11.03 10.07
C ASN A 307 -14.39 10.45 9.31
N HIS A 308 -14.26 10.25 7.99
CA HIS A 308 -15.37 9.87 7.12
C HIS A 308 -15.34 8.40 6.71
N VAL A 309 -14.18 7.75 6.82
CA VAL A 309 -13.99 6.38 6.35
C VAL A 309 -13.75 5.46 7.54
N PRO A 310 -14.59 4.44 7.74
CA PRO A 310 -14.36 3.49 8.81
C PRO A 310 -13.09 2.69 8.53
N ALA A 311 -12.38 2.33 9.59
CA ALA A 311 -11.05 1.72 9.46
C ALA A 311 -10.88 0.51 10.37
N LEU A 312 -10.16 -0.49 9.86
CA LEU A 312 -9.86 -1.74 10.55
C LEU A 312 -8.36 -2.07 10.39
N ALA A 313 -7.74 -2.54 11.45
CA ALA A 313 -6.46 -3.25 11.38
C ALA A 313 -6.73 -4.76 11.38
N ILE A 314 -5.96 -5.48 10.57
CA ILE A 314 -6.05 -6.94 10.45
C ILE A 314 -4.68 -7.54 10.67
N ARG A 315 -4.54 -8.31 11.77
CA ARG A 315 -3.37 -9.17 12.00
C ARG A 315 -3.67 -10.56 11.47
N TYR A 316 -2.82 -11.11 10.59
CA TYR A 316 -3.14 -12.36 9.90
C TYR A 316 -1.94 -13.11 9.29
N GLY A 317 -2.10 -14.43 9.10
CA GLY A 317 -1.15 -15.28 8.37
C GLY A 317 -1.54 -15.57 6.91
N ASP A 318 -2.83 -15.88 6.65
CA ASP A 318 -3.34 -16.22 5.30
C ASP A 318 -4.28 -15.14 4.74
N SER A 319 -3.98 -14.63 3.54
CA SER A 319 -4.74 -13.53 2.92
C SER A 319 -6.18 -13.91 2.54
N ARG A 320 -6.44 -15.19 2.20
CA ARG A 320 -7.75 -15.64 1.75
C ARG A 320 -8.71 -15.81 2.92
N GLU A 321 -8.22 -16.36 4.03
CA GLU A 321 -8.99 -16.48 5.27
C GLU A 321 -9.27 -15.09 5.87
N ALA A 322 -8.26 -14.22 5.94
CA ALA A 322 -8.41 -12.85 6.43
C ALA A 322 -9.39 -12.03 5.56
N ALA A 323 -9.33 -12.16 4.23
CA ALA A 323 -10.31 -11.55 3.33
C ALA A 323 -11.72 -12.16 3.46
N ALA A 324 -11.87 -13.39 3.98
CA ALA A 324 -13.19 -13.94 4.30
C ALA A 324 -13.73 -13.32 5.60
N ALA A 325 -12.90 -13.29 6.64
CA ALA A 325 -13.22 -12.71 7.93
C ALA A 325 -13.58 -11.22 7.82
N LEU A 326 -12.86 -10.46 6.99
CA LEU A 326 -13.16 -9.05 6.75
C LEU A 326 -14.60 -8.81 6.23
N MET A 327 -15.14 -9.73 5.43
CA MET A 327 -16.50 -9.60 4.90
C MET A 327 -17.59 -9.86 5.95
N GLU A 328 -17.23 -10.55 7.02
CA GLU A 328 -18.11 -10.81 8.16
C GLU A 328 -17.92 -9.74 9.26
N ALA A 329 -16.80 -9.02 9.23
CA ALA A 329 -16.49 -7.96 10.17
C ALA A 329 -17.43 -6.76 10.01
N THR A 330 -17.84 -6.19 11.14
CA THR A 330 -18.55 -4.92 11.17
C THR A 330 -17.57 -3.81 11.51
N ALA A 331 -17.41 -2.85 10.60
CA ALA A 331 -16.61 -1.67 10.86
C ALA A 331 -17.40 -0.68 11.74
N PRO A 332 -16.74 0.08 12.63
CA PRO A 332 -17.41 1.12 13.39
C PRO A 332 -17.99 2.17 12.44
N ALA A 333 -19.05 2.86 12.85
CA ALA A 333 -19.52 4.01 12.09
C ALA A 333 -18.42 5.10 12.09
N PRO A 334 -18.25 5.84 10.97
CA PRO A 334 -17.37 7.00 10.96
C PRO A 334 -17.83 8.03 11.99
N VAL A 335 -16.88 8.69 12.64
CA VAL A 335 -17.16 9.71 13.66
C VAL A 335 -17.81 10.95 13.02
N GLY A 336 -17.41 11.26 11.78
CA GLY A 336 -17.78 12.49 11.09
C GLY A 336 -17.08 13.73 11.67
N GLY A 337 -17.39 14.89 11.09
CA GLY A 337 -16.86 16.18 11.53
C GLY A 337 -15.60 16.62 10.80
N GLU A 338 -15.36 17.93 10.83
CA GLU A 338 -14.17 18.54 10.23
C GLU A 338 -12.96 18.40 11.16
N PRO A 339 -11.80 17.94 10.65
CA PRO A 339 -10.57 17.93 11.43
C PRO A 339 -10.18 19.36 11.80
N LEU A 340 -9.70 19.54 13.04
CA LEU A 340 -9.24 20.84 13.50
C LEU A 340 -7.73 20.98 13.25
N ARG A 341 -7.35 21.90 12.37
CA ARG A 341 -5.95 22.29 12.21
C ARG A 341 -5.50 23.06 13.46
N VAL A 342 -4.43 22.60 14.10
CA VAL A 342 -3.80 23.36 15.19
C VAL A 342 -2.79 24.31 14.54
N PRO A 343 -2.94 25.64 14.69
CA PRO A 343 -2.00 26.58 14.11
C PRO A 343 -0.60 26.37 14.70
N PRO A 344 0.48 26.71 13.97
CA PRO A 344 1.83 26.71 14.55
C PRO A 344 1.90 27.66 15.75
N SER A 345 2.88 27.46 16.65
CA SER A 345 3.12 28.40 17.75
C SER A 345 3.33 29.81 17.21
N LEU A 346 2.71 30.80 17.87
CA LEU A 346 3.02 32.19 17.58
C LEU A 346 4.46 32.50 18.03
N PRO A 347 5.18 33.40 17.33
CA PRO A 347 6.44 33.90 17.83
C PRO A 347 6.22 34.56 19.20
N GLY A 348 6.89 34.06 20.23
CA GLY A 348 6.79 34.55 21.60
C GLY A 348 8.08 34.26 22.37
N PRO A 349 8.22 34.76 23.61
CA PRO A 349 9.41 34.51 24.43
C PRO A 349 9.59 33.04 24.80
N HIS A 350 8.52 32.23 24.70
CA HIS A 350 8.52 30.81 25.01
C HIS A 350 7.69 30.04 23.96
N PRO A 351 8.20 29.83 22.72
CA PRO A 351 7.50 28.98 21.77
C PRO A 351 7.55 27.54 22.28
N HIS A 352 6.48 27.11 22.94
CA HIS A 352 6.44 25.79 23.57
C HIS A 352 6.38 24.66 22.54
N ARG A 353 5.75 24.88 21.38
CA ARG A 353 5.78 23.90 20.28
C ARG A 353 6.87 24.27 19.27
N PRO A 354 7.74 23.32 18.88
CA PRO A 354 8.70 23.50 17.82
C PRO A 354 8.04 23.99 16.53
N ALA A 355 8.69 24.92 15.84
CA ALA A 355 8.17 25.51 14.60
C ALA A 355 8.09 24.50 13.45
N ASP A 356 8.81 23.39 13.56
CA ASP A 356 8.87 22.29 12.60
C ASP A 356 7.89 21.15 12.92
N VAL A 357 6.90 21.37 13.81
CA VAL A 357 5.84 20.39 14.08
C VAL A 357 4.53 20.84 13.46
N VAL A 358 3.97 19.99 12.62
CA VAL A 358 2.61 20.12 12.07
C VAL A 358 1.68 19.24 12.90
N SER A 359 0.47 19.70 13.20
CA SER A 359 -0.49 18.90 13.96
C SER A 359 -1.93 19.10 13.52
N VAL A 360 -2.72 18.04 13.69
CA VAL A 360 -4.16 18.01 13.43
C VAL A 360 -4.86 17.33 14.60
N VAL A 361 -6.06 17.79 14.94
CA VAL A 361 -6.93 17.14 15.93
C VAL A 361 -8.08 16.46 15.21
N VAL A 362 -8.27 15.19 15.51
CA VAL A 362 -9.27 14.28 14.93
C VAL A 362 -9.91 13.49 16.07
N ALA A 363 -11.25 13.55 16.20
CA ALA A 363 -12.00 12.88 17.27
C ALA A 363 -11.41 13.07 18.69
N GLU A 364 -11.09 14.32 19.06
CA GLU A 364 -10.48 14.73 20.34
C GLU A 364 -9.01 14.35 20.55
N GLU A 365 -8.40 13.62 19.61
CA GLU A 365 -7.00 13.18 19.65
C GLU A 365 -6.15 13.98 18.65
N ALA A 366 -4.89 14.25 18.98
CA ALA A 366 -3.98 14.95 18.09
C ALA A 366 -2.98 13.98 17.46
N VAL A 367 -2.70 14.20 16.18
CA VAL A 367 -1.57 13.59 15.47
C VAL A 367 -0.58 14.69 15.14
N LEU A 368 0.67 14.46 15.53
CA LEU A 368 1.80 15.36 15.32
C LEU A 368 2.73 14.74 14.26
N TYR A 369 3.28 15.59 13.40
CA TYR A 369 4.31 15.24 12.43
C TYR A 369 5.45 16.24 12.53
N ARG A 370 6.67 15.78 12.82
CA ARG A 370 7.86 16.64 12.85
C ARG A 370 8.57 16.62 11.50
N LEU A 371 8.84 17.79 10.95
CA LEU A 371 9.46 17.96 9.63
C LEU A 371 10.94 17.51 9.61
N THR A 372 11.66 17.71 10.70
CA THR A 372 13.12 17.50 10.76
C THR A 372 13.50 16.02 10.72
N ASP A 373 12.86 15.19 11.56
CA ASP A 373 13.18 13.76 11.69
C ASP A 373 12.07 12.84 11.14
N ARG A 374 10.98 13.42 10.61
CA ARG A 374 9.82 12.71 10.07
C ARG A 374 9.11 11.83 11.11
N SER A 375 9.30 12.11 12.40
CA SER A 375 8.62 11.39 13.48
C SER A 375 7.13 11.72 13.49
N ILE A 376 6.33 10.70 13.79
CA ILE A 376 4.89 10.79 13.99
C ILE A 376 4.62 10.52 15.47
N ALA A 377 3.75 11.31 16.08
CA ALA A 377 3.26 11.04 17.43
C ALA A 377 1.74 11.17 17.49
N HIS A 378 1.13 10.35 18.32
CA HIS A 378 -0.29 10.38 18.62
C HIS A 378 -0.48 10.73 20.10
N LEU A 379 -1.35 11.72 20.33
CA LEU A 379 -1.72 12.19 21.65
C LEU A 379 -3.13 11.71 22.00
N ASN A 380 -3.27 11.12 23.18
CA ASN A 380 -4.59 10.85 23.76
C ASN A 380 -5.37 12.17 24.04
N PRO A 381 -6.67 12.11 24.41
CA PRO A 381 -7.48 13.32 24.59
C PRO A 381 -6.92 14.32 25.62
N SER A 382 -6.43 13.84 26.76
CA SER A 382 -5.83 14.71 27.80
C SER A 382 -4.58 15.42 27.28
N ALA A 383 -3.71 14.68 26.60
CA ALA A 383 -2.48 15.22 26.03
C ALA A 383 -2.75 16.22 24.90
N THR A 384 -3.81 15.95 24.13
CA THR A 384 -4.30 16.85 23.07
C THR A 384 -4.78 18.18 23.64
N GLN A 385 -5.47 18.17 24.78
CA GLN A 385 -5.90 19.40 25.44
C GLN A 385 -4.72 20.27 25.87
N VAL A 386 -3.68 19.65 26.45
CA VAL A 386 -2.45 20.37 26.79
C VAL A 386 -1.77 20.90 25.53
N TRP A 387 -1.58 20.08 24.50
CA TRP A 387 -0.98 20.48 23.23
C TRP A 387 -1.65 21.72 22.62
N ARG A 388 -2.99 21.77 22.65
CA ARG A 388 -3.76 22.92 22.16
C ARG A 388 -3.56 24.19 22.98
N ASN A 389 -3.25 24.08 24.27
CA ASN A 389 -2.97 25.21 25.15
C ASN A 389 -1.53 25.71 25.05
N LEU A 390 -0.61 24.92 24.47
CA LEU A 390 0.79 25.30 24.22
C LEU A 390 0.92 26.20 22.97
N ASP A 391 0.01 27.15 22.76
CA ASP A 391 0.03 28.06 21.60
C ASP A 391 0.99 29.25 21.74
N GLY A 392 1.68 29.34 22.88
CA GLY A 392 2.58 30.44 23.26
C GLY A 392 1.87 31.62 23.92
N THR A 393 0.56 31.54 24.18
CA THR A 393 -0.21 32.61 24.84
C THR A 393 -0.29 32.47 26.36
N LYS A 394 -0.11 31.26 26.90
CA LYS A 394 -0.18 30.96 28.35
C LYS A 394 1.18 30.50 28.89
N ARG A 395 1.43 30.78 30.18
CA ARG A 395 2.67 30.36 30.86
C ARG A 395 2.62 28.86 31.23
N PRO A 396 3.75 28.14 31.20
CA PRO A 396 3.85 26.72 31.58
C PRO A 396 3.34 26.42 32.99
N GLU A 397 3.50 27.36 33.92
CA GLU A 397 3.09 27.24 35.33
C GLU A 397 1.58 26.97 35.51
N GLU A 398 0.77 27.25 34.49
CA GLU A 398 -0.67 26.98 34.46
C GLU A 398 -1.04 25.64 33.79
N THR A 399 -0.04 24.89 33.32
CA THR A 399 -0.20 23.69 32.50
C THR A 399 0.44 22.48 33.19
N ASP A 400 -0.15 21.29 33.02
CA ASP A 400 0.29 20.05 33.67
C ASP A 400 1.75 19.68 33.29
N LEU A 401 2.67 19.83 34.26
CA LEU A 401 4.13 19.69 34.06
C LEU A 401 4.55 18.28 33.66
N GLY A 402 3.84 17.24 34.14
CA GLY A 402 4.24 15.85 33.88
C GLY A 402 4.14 15.48 32.40
N LEU A 403 3.12 15.97 31.71
CA LEU A 403 2.96 15.74 30.28
C LEU A 403 3.98 16.54 29.45
N ILE A 404 4.32 17.75 29.90
CA ILE A 404 5.33 18.57 29.23
C ILE A 404 6.67 17.84 29.22
N GLU A 405 7.06 17.17 30.31
CA GLU A 405 8.28 16.35 30.36
C GLU A 405 8.27 15.22 29.32
N ASP A 406 7.15 14.49 29.17
CA ASP A 406 7.07 13.40 28.20
C ASP A 406 7.10 13.91 26.74
N LEU A 407 6.40 15.00 26.44
CA LEU A 407 6.50 15.65 25.13
C LEU A 407 7.91 16.22 24.88
N THR A 408 8.60 16.68 25.92
CA THR A 408 9.99 17.16 25.83
C THR A 408 10.96 16.00 25.54
N LYS A 409 10.78 14.84 26.18
CA LYS A 409 11.59 13.63 25.89
C LYS A 409 11.45 13.18 24.44
N LEU A 410 10.26 13.32 23.87
CA LEU A 410 10.00 13.04 22.45
C LEU A 410 10.44 14.18 21.51
N GLY A 411 10.91 15.31 22.05
CA GLY A 411 11.32 16.51 21.33
C GLY A 411 10.17 17.36 20.78
N PHE A 412 8.91 17.05 21.12
CA PHE A 412 7.73 17.78 20.62
C PHE A 412 7.46 19.05 21.42
N VAL A 413 8.16 19.24 22.54
CA VAL A 413 8.22 20.50 23.29
C VAL A 413 9.69 20.88 23.44
N ALA A 414 10.01 22.16 23.23
CA ALA A 414 11.35 22.65 23.49
C ALA A 414 11.61 22.60 25.00
N GLY A 415 12.63 21.85 25.43
CA GLY A 415 13.09 21.86 26.82
C GLY A 415 13.56 23.28 27.21
N GLU A 416 13.39 23.65 28.48
CA GLU A 416 14.00 24.87 29.00
C GLU A 416 15.51 24.82 28.77
N ALA A 417 16.04 25.82 28.07
CA ALA A 417 17.47 26.04 27.88
C ALA A 417 18.07 26.81 29.06
#